data_AF-T2JT96-F1
#
_entry.id   AF-T2JT96-F1
#
_cell.length_a   1.000
_cell.length_b   1.000
_cell.length_c   1.000
_cell.angle_alpha   90.00
_cell.angle_beta   90.00
_cell.angle_gamma   90.00
#
_symmetry.space_group_name_H-M   'P 1'
#
loop_
_entity.id
_entity.type
_entity.pdbx_description
1 polymer ?
#
loop_
_entity_poly.entity_id
_entity_poly.type
_entity_poly.pdbx_seq_one_letter_code
_entity_poly.pdbx_strand_id
1 'polypeptide(L)'
;MIDVAQRIFGVTDIGNNQPNNEVRFLLILKNRDNDILGLPIDSHPSIIRVPKSAFIPLPDIYLTQGNIHCISSTIIKVENQSPYFVLDINQLL
;
A
#
# COMPACT_ATOMS: atom_id res chain seq x y z
N MET A 1 11.53 -14.75 1.68
CA MET A 1 10.44 -14.01 1.02
C MET A 1 9.42 -13.69 2.10
N ILE A 2 9.26 -12.42 2.45
CA ILE A 2 8.36 -11.97 3.53
C ILE A 2 7.03 -11.58 2.87
N ASP A 3 5.92 -12.10 3.40
CA ASP A 3 4.58 -11.74 2.96
C ASP A 3 4.18 -10.41 3.62
N VAL A 4 4.10 -9.36 2.81
CA VAL A 4 3.81 -8.00 3.27
C VAL A 4 2.32 -7.85 3.64
N ALA A 5 1.41 -8.63 3.06
CA ALA A 5 0.00 -8.58 3.41
C ALA A 5 -0.22 -9.03 4.87
N GLN A 6 0.53 -10.05 5.30
CA GLN A 6 0.57 -10.47 6.70
C GLN A 6 1.02 -9.34 7.63
N ARG A 7 2.00 -8.54 7.20
CA ARG A 7 2.61 -7.48 8.00
C ARG A 7 1.78 -6.18 8.03
N ILE A 8 1.05 -5.89 6.96
CA ILE A 8 0.17 -4.72 6.84
C ILE A 8 -1.19 -4.97 7.50
N PHE A 9 -1.77 -6.17 7.32
CA PHE A 9 -3.16 -6.43 7.70
C PHE A 9 -3.35 -7.42 8.86
N GLY A 10 -2.27 -8.07 9.34
CA GLY A 10 -2.34 -8.99 10.49
C GLY A 10 -3.19 -10.25 10.27
N VAL A 11 -3.59 -10.54 9.03
CA VAL A 11 -4.46 -11.69 8.68
C VAL A 11 -3.68 -12.78 7.97
N THR A 12 -3.72 -13.99 8.52
CA THR A 12 -3.43 -15.25 7.81
C THR A 12 -4.70 -15.75 7.14
N ASP A 13 -5.19 -15.07 6.10
CA ASP A 13 -6.25 -15.64 5.29
C ASP A 13 -5.63 -16.44 4.14
N ILE A 14 -5.20 -17.67 4.43
CA ILE A 14 -5.01 -18.71 3.42
C ILE A 14 -6.41 -19.30 3.15
N GLY A 15 -7.31 -18.46 2.65
CA GLY A 15 -8.64 -18.86 2.24
C GLY A 15 -8.56 -19.67 0.95
N ASN A 16 -8.71 -20.99 1.08
CA ASN A 16 -8.99 -22.00 0.04
C ASN A 16 -8.12 -21.97 -1.24
N ASN A 17 -7.35 -23.06 -1.41
CA ASN A 17 -6.75 -23.47 -2.69
C ASN A 17 -7.83 -23.84 -3.73
N GLN A 18 -8.59 -22.86 -4.23
CA GLN A 18 -9.05 -22.89 -5.60
C GLN A 18 -8.00 -22.14 -6.42
N PRO A 19 -7.56 -22.65 -7.59
CA PRO A 19 -6.75 -21.87 -8.51
C PRO A 19 -7.62 -20.74 -9.05
N ASN A 20 -7.79 -19.68 -8.26
CA ASN A 20 -8.30 -18.42 -8.78
C ASN A 20 -7.28 -18.00 -9.82
N ASN A 21 -7.68 -18.12 -11.08
CA ASN A 21 -6.91 -17.71 -12.26
C ASN A 21 -6.80 -16.17 -12.33
N GLU A 22 -6.79 -15.51 -11.17
CA GLU A 22 -6.64 -14.09 -11.00
C GLU A 22 -5.17 -13.77 -11.16
N VAL A 23 -4.88 -13.00 -12.21
CA VAL A 23 -3.54 -12.51 -12.48
C VAL A 23 -3.11 -11.64 -11.31
N ARG A 24 -2.24 -12.20 -10.44
CA ARG A 24 -1.59 -11.46 -9.37
C ARG A 24 -0.32 -10.82 -9.92
N PHE A 25 -0.07 -9.57 -9.56
CA PHE A 25 1.13 -8.84 -9.92
C PHE A 25 2.03 -8.69 -8.70
N LEU A 26 3.33 -8.52 -8.93
CA LEU A 26 4.30 -8.27 -7.88
C LEU A 26 5.01 -6.94 -8.15
N LEU A 27 4.85 -5.99 -7.24
CA LEU A 27 5.58 -4.73 -7.26
C LEU A 27 6.92 -4.92 -6.55
N ILE A 28 8.02 -4.67 -7.26
CA ILE A 28 9.37 -4.74 -6.70
C ILE A 28 9.77 -3.33 -6.28
N LEU A 29 9.96 -3.14 -4.98
CA LEU A 29 10.33 -1.87 -4.36
C LEU A 29 11.75 -1.97 -3.81
N LYS A 30 12.46 -0.84 -3.83
CA LYS A 30 13.79 -0.71 -3.24
C LYS A 30 13.77 0.45 -2.24
N ASN A 31 14.19 0.19 -1.00
CA ASN A 31 14.27 1.24 0.02
C ASN A 31 15.57 2.07 -0.10
N ARG A 32 15.78 3.00 0.84
CA ARG A 32 16.99 3.84 0.90
C ARG A 32 18.26 3.05 1.24
N ASP A 33 18.13 1.96 1.99
CA ASP A 33 19.24 1.10 2.41
C ASP A 33 19.62 0.04 1.35
N ASN A 34 18.98 0.09 0.17
CA ASN A 34 19.09 -0.86 -0.94
C ASN A 34 18.45 -2.23 -0.73
N ASP A 35 17.68 -2.43 0.34
CA ASP A 35 16.87 -3.61 0.52
C ASP A 35 15.77 -3.67 -0.54
N ILE A 36 15.48 -4.89 -0.98
CA ILE A 36 14.48 -5.16 -2.00
C ILE A 36 13.26 -5.81 -1.33
N LEU A 37 12.09 -5.26 -1.60
CA LEU A 37 10.80 -5.74 -1.11
C LEU A 37 9.89 -6.10 -2.29
N GLY A 38 9.19 -7.23 -2.17
CA GLY A 38 8.10 -7.59 -3.09
C GLY A 38 6.75 -7.32 -2.43
N LEU A 39 5.91 -6.50 -3.06
CA LEU A 39 4.54 -6.23 -2.63
C LEU A 39 3.57 -6.88 -3.63
N PRO A 40 2.81 -7.92 -3.24
CA PRO A 40 1.77 -8.48 -4.11
C PRO A 40 0.64 -7.46 -4.29
N ILE A 41 0.15 -7.32 -5.53
CA ILE A 41 -0.98 -6.46 -5.87
C ILE A 41 -1.94 -7.20 -6.81
N ASP A 42 -3.23 -6.91 -6.68
CA ASP A 42 -4.29 -7.65 -7.38
C ASP A 42 -4.62 -7.08 -8.76
N SER A 43 -4.05 -5.92 -9.10
CA SER A 43 -4.24 -5.27 -10.39
C SER A 43 -2.92 -4.68 -10.89
N HIS A 44 -2.82 -4.51 -12.21
CA HIS A 44 -1.63 -3.95 -12.82
C HIS A 44 -1.32 -2.54 -12.26
N PRO A 45 -0.04 -2.21 -12.02
CA PRO A 45 0.32 -0.90 -11.49
C PRO A 45 -0.02 0.18 -12.51
N SER A 46 -0.62 1.27 -12.03
CA SER A 46 -1.00 2.43 -12.83
C SER A 46 -0.25 3.68 -12.38
N ILE A 47 0.10 4.54 -13.34
CA ILE A 47 0.76 5.83 -13.06
C ILE A 47 -0.27 6.94 -13.20
N ILE A 48 -0.45 7.72 -12.14
CA ILE A 48 -1.27 8.93 -12.14
C ILE A 48 -0.41 10.16 -11.94
N ARG A 49 -0.78 11.27 -12.59
CA ARG A 49 -0.17 12.59 -12.36
C ARG A 49 -1.17 13.44 -11.59
N VAL A 50 -0.74 13.98 -10.47
CA VAL A 50 -1.55 14.85 -9.62
C VAL A 50 -0.82 16.16 -9.34
N PRO A 51 -1.53 17.29 -9.20
CA PRO A 51 -0.90 18.53 -8.79
C PRO A 51 -0.40 18.42 -7.35
N LYS A 52 0.61 19.24 -6.99
CA LYS A 52 1.15 19.26 -5.62
C LYS A 52 0.08 19.60 -4.57
N SER A 53 -0.95 20.36 -4.94
CA SER A 53 -2.10 20.69 -4.08
C SER A 53 -3.01 19.50 -3.75
N ALA A 54 -2.91 18.40 -4.51
CA ALA A 54 -3.66 17.17 -4.20
C ALA A 54 -3.09 16.42 -2.98
N PHE A 55 -1.85 16.72 -2.59
CA PHE A 55 -1.24 16.17 -1.39
C PHE A 55 -1.76 16.93 -0.17
N ILE A 56 -2.49 16.23 0.69
CA ILE A 56 -3.00 16.77 1.94
C ILE A 56 -2.48 15.94 3.12
N PRO A 57 -2.40 16.53 4.33
CA PRO A 57 -2.07 15.77 5.53
C PRO A 57 -3.02 14.59 5.72
N LEU A 58 -2.50 13.49 6.25
CA LEU A 58 -3.31 12.37 6.70
C LEU A 58 -4.30 12.87 7.77
N PRO A 59 -5.62 12.69 7.60
CA PRO A 59 -6.59 13.11 8.60
C PRO A 59 -6.41 12.38 9.94
N ASP A 60 -6.56 13.10 11.06
CA ASP A 60 -6.35 12.57 12.40
C ASP A 60 -7.22 11.36 12.76
N ILE A 61 -8.38 11.22 12.09
CA ILE A 61 -9.27 10.07 12.25
C ILE A 61 -8.61 8.73 11.91
N TYR A 62 -7.57 8.73 11.07
CA TYR A 62 -6.82 7.53 10.71
C TYR A 62 -5.71 7.23 11.72
N LEU A 63 -5.25 8.23 12.47
CA LEU A 63 -4.30 8.05 13.57
C LEU A 63 -4.95 7.36 14.78
N THR A 64 -6.22 7.66 15.04
CA THR A 64 -6.96 7.10 16.19
C THR A 64 -7.39 5.65 16.00
N GLN A 65 -7.45 5.17 14.75
CA GLN A 65 -7.87 3.80 14.44
C GLN A 65 -6.77 2.75 14.69
N GLY A 66 -5.54 3.16 15.03
CA GLY A 66 -4.46 2.30 15.58
C GLY A 66 -3.90 1.20 14.66
N ASN A 67 -4.59 0.87 13.57
CA ASN A 67 -4.32 -0.31 12.74
C ASN A 67 -3.72 0.02 11.37
N ILE A 68 -3.45 1.30 11.09
CA ILE A 68 -2.90 1.70 9.79
C ILE A 68 -1.41 1.97 9.96
N HIS A 69 -0.61 1.01 9.53
CA HIS A 69 0.85 1.06 9.56
C HIS A 69 1.43 1.34 8.17
N CYS A 70 2.70 1.75 8.12
CA CYS A 70 3.47 1.90 6.89
C CYS A 70 2.92 2.93 5.88
N ILE A 71 2.08 3.86 6.34
CA ILE A 71 1.59 4.98 5.52
C ILE A 71 2.38 6.25 5.82
N SER A 72 2.57 7.07 4.79
CA SER A 72 3.06 8.44 4.92
C SER A 72 2.07 9.28 5.73
N SER A 73 2.56 10.36 6.32
CA SER A 73 1.73 11.41 6.95
C SER A 73 0.93 12.25 5.93
N THR A 74 0.87 11.82 4.68
CA THR A 74 0.21 12.49 3.57
C THR A 74 -0.62 11.50 2.75
N ILE A 75 -1.76 11.98 2.26
CA ILE A 75 -2.61 11.26 1.31
C ILE A 75 -2.80 12.10 0.05
N ILE A 76 -3.17 11.45 -1.06
CA ILE A 76 -3.50 12.13 -2.31
C ILE A 76 -5.01 12.15 -2.47
N LYS A 77 -5.59 13.35 -2.56
CA LYS A 77 -7.01 13.55 -2.80
C LYS A 77 -7.22 13.99 -4.25
N VAL A 78 -7.94 13.16 -5.01
CA VAL A 78 -8.36 13.46 -6.38
C VAL A 78 -9.88 13.66 -6.38
N GLU A 79 -10.37 14.64 -7.12
CA GLU A 79 -11.81 14.89 -7.23
C GLU A 79 -12.54 13.67 -7.78
N ASN A 80 -13.71 13.37 -7.22
CA ASN A 80 -14.56 12.22 -7.61
C ASN A 80 -13.91 10.84 -7.49
N GLN A 81 -12.83 10.71 -6.71
CA GLN A 81 -12.17 9.43 -6.43
C GLN A 81 -11.97 9.25 -4.94
N SER A 82 -11.87 7.99 -4.50
CA SER A 82 -11.40 7.66 -3.16
C SER A 82 -9.98 8.20 -2.96
N PRO A 83 -9.63 8.68 -1.76
CA PRO A 83 -8.28 9.14 -1.48
C PRO A 83 -7.28 7.99 -1.63
N TYR A 84 -6.11 8.30 -2.16
CA TYR A 84 -5.01 7.35 -2.22
C TYR A 84 -4.14 7.52 -0.98
N PHE A 85 -3.95 6.43 -0.24
CA PHE A 85 -2.96 6.36 0.82
C PHE A 85 -1.58 6.20 0.20
N VAL A 86 -0.63 7.02 0.67
CA VAL A 86 0.76 6.93 0.22
C VAL A 86 1.48 6.00 1.18
N LEU A 87 2.07 4.92 0.67
CA LEU A 87 2.89 4.00 1.46
C LEU A 87 4.28 4.60 1.70
N ASP A 88 4.80 4.45 2.92
CA ASP A 88 6.20 4.74 3.24
C ASP A 88 7.01 3.45 3.17
N ILE A 89 7.82 3.33 2.11
CA ILE A 89 8.61 2.13 1.82
C ILE A 89 9.59 1.82 2.95
N ASN A 90 10.10 2.84 3.66
CA ASN A 90 11.07 2.63 4.72
C ASN A 90 10.45 2.04 5.99
N GLN A 91 9.12 2.11 6.13
CA GLN A 91 8.39 1.50 7.25
C GLN A 91 7.90 0.08 6.95
N LEU A 92 8.00 -0.38 5.70
CA LEU A 92 7.57 -1.73 5.30
C LEU A 92 8.57 -2.83 5.72
N LEU A 93 9.81 -2.45 6.06
CA LEU A 93 10.92 -3.36 6.37
C LEU A 93 11.22 -3.43 7.87
#